data_AF-A0A2T1KFB4-F1
#
_entry.id   AF-A0A2T1KFB4-F1
#
_cell.length_a   1.000
_cell.length_b   1.000
_cell.length_c   1.000
_cell.angle_alpha   90.00
_cell.angle_beta   90.00
_cell.angle_gamma   90.00
#
_symmetry.space_group_name_H-M   'P 1'
#
loop_
_entity.id
_entity.type
_entity.pdbx_description
1 polymer ?
#
loop_
_entity_poly.entity_id
_entity_poly.type
_entity_poly.pdbx_seq_one_letter_code
_entity_poly.pdbx_strand_id
1 'polypeptide(L)'
;MTRRPITTRRWLVPGAVLALMAGSALWWGQDLPSQLPEHASTPATSSTSAPEKVANTAAIAPFEQSNRLPAEHRTPPTLGTDPFAPSLQGTDIDGALQADASGHLILGLEVRDFFDYFLNTVGEVSPETAIGQIQQMALQHLPETAAREAMALLDQYLAYKQSSLTVMQTELDPSRQHDPDYQLTALGNALAQLKGLRQDTFESEARKAFFGLEEAYSEYTLATLAIQQRPDLTNEGKQALLDWHRSQLPESLRTTEQRLHDSTLVHQQRVMAVKSAPSPEAAGQRLSDLGLDRESVEGVVGYLQQRQAFDQRFQNFDQTLQDGTTAGLVDAERQQHREQLLQQHFPDEQEQTWARLKLLDQS
;
A
#
# COMPACT_ATOMS: atom_id res chain seq x y z
N MET A 1 -47.70 -7.12 -34.45
CA MET A 1 -46.57 -6.18 -34.35
C MET A 1 -46.57 -5.57 -32.96
N THR A 2 -45.76 -6.12 -32.06
CA THR A 2 -45.64 -5.67 -30.67
C THR A 2 -44.16 -5.46 -30.38
N ARG A 3 -43.74 -4.20 -30.26
CA ARG A 3 -42.37 -3.81 -29.90
C ARG A 3 -42.20 -3.99 -28.39
N ARG A 4 -41.19 -4.76 -27.98
CA ARG A 4 -40.72 -4.80 -26.59
C ARG A 4 -39.60 -3.75 -26.41
N PRO A 5 -39.54 -3.04 -25.26
CA PRO A 5 -38.50 -2.06 -25.00
C PRO A 5 -37.19 -2.75 -24.60
N ILE A 6 -36.08 -2.21 -25.09
CA ILE A 6 -34.72 -2.61 -24.72
C ILE A 6 -34.41 -1.97 -23.36
N THR A 7 -34.25 -2.79 -22.33
CA THR A 7 -33.78 -2.37 -21.01
C THR A 7 -32.26 -2.21 -21.05
N THR A 8 -31.79 -0.99 -20.81
CA THR A 8 -30.37 -0.66 -20.58
C THR A 8 -29.91 -1.24 -19.25
N ARG A 9 -29.20 -2.37 -19.30
CA ARG A 9 -28.56 -2.97 -18.13
C ARG A 9 -27.25 -2.23 -17.88
N ARG A 10 -27.23 -1.37 -16.85
CA ARG A 10 -26.03 -0.72 -16.30
C ARG A 10 -24.99 -1.79 -15.95
N TRP A 11 -23.86 -1.78 -16.64
CA TRP A 11 -22.67 -2.52 -16.24
C TRP A 11 -22.02 -1.74 -15.10
N LEU A 12 -22.11 -2.26 -13.88
CA LEU A 12 -21.22 -1.88 -12.80
C LEU A 12 -19.90 -2.59 -13.09
N VAL A 13 -18.86 -1.83 -13.42
CA VAL A 13 -17.47 -2.30 -13.39
C VAL A 13 -17.05 -2.23 -11.92
N PRO A 14 -16.86 -3.35 -11.20
CA PRO A 14 -16.16 -3.27 -9.93
C PRO A 14 -14.68 -3.04 -10.24
N GLY A 15 -14.18 -1.90 -9.77
CA GLY A 15 -12.81 -1.45 -9.94
C GLY A 15 -11.78 -2.44 -9.38
N ALA A 16 -10.73 -2.64 -10.16
CA ALA A 16 -9.51 -3.31 -9.76
C ALA A 16 -8.67 -2.35 -8.88
N VAL A 17 -8.68 -2.55 -7.56
CA VAL A 17 -7.65 -2.03 -6.64
C VAL A 17 -7.11 -3.12 -5.70
N LEU A 18 -7.55 -4.37 -5.80
CA LEU A 18 -7.27 -5.37 -4.76
C LEU A 18 -5.84 -5.97 -4.75
N ALA A 19 -4.93 -5.58 -5.65
CA ALA A 19 -3.56 -6.08 -5.62
C ALA A 19 -2.58 -5.24 -4.78
N LEU A 20 -2.88 -3.97 -4.45
CA LEU A 20 -2.01 -3.14 -3.60
C LEU A 20 -2.44 -3.10 -2.13
N MET A 21 -3.68 -3.50 -1.82
CA MET A 21 -4.21 -3.47 -0.44
C MET A 21 -4.12 -4.82 0.29
N ALA A 22 -3.89 -5.93 -0.40
CA ALA A 22 -3.82 -7.25 0.22
C ALA A 22 -2.48 -7.52 0.92
N GLY A 23 -1.39 -6.84 0.52
CA GLY A 23 -0.06 -7.03 1.13
C GLY A 23 0.08 -6.44 2.53
N SER A 24 -0.63 -5.34 2.83
CA SER A 24 -0.52 -4.65 4.13
C SER A 24 -1.46 -5.20 5.20
N ALA A 25 -2.58 -5.83 4.82
CA ALA A 25 -3.56 -6.32 5.79
C ALA A 25 -3.22 -7.69 6.40
N LEU A 26 -2.46 -8.54 5.69
CA LEU A 26 -2.16 -9.91 6.13
C LEU A 26 -0.96 -10.01 7.09
N TRP A 27 -0.19 -8.94 7.30
CA TRP A 27 0.97 -8.91 8.20
C TRP A 27 0.66 -8.58 9.67
N TRP A 28 -0.59 -8.26 10.01
CA TRP A 28 -0.97 -7.95 11.40
C TRP A 28 -1.37 -9.17 12.24
N GLY A 29 -1.42 -10.37 11.65
CA GLY A 29 -2.06 -11.53 12.28
C GLY A 29 -1.16 -12.65 12.82
N GLN A 30 0.17 -12.56 12.78
CA GLN A 30 1.03 -13.67 13.23
C GLN A 30 2.03 -13.25 14.32
N ASP A 31 1.74 -13.68 15.55
CA ASP A 31 2.71 -13.76 16.64
C ASP A 31 3.78 -14.80 16.28
N LEU A 32 4.92 -14.35 15.75
CA LEU A 32 6.12 -15.18 15.65
C LEU A 32 6.85 -15.20 17.01
N PRO A 33 7.30 -16.37 17.49
CA PRO A 33 7.90 -16.52 18.80
C PRO A 33 9.24 -15.76 18.89
N SER A 34 9.38 -15.02 19.98
CA SER A 34 10.55 -14.20 20.29
C SER A 34 11.74 -15.07 20.74
N GLN A 35 12.76 -15.20 19.90
CA GLN A 35 14.12 -15.50 20.37
C GLN A 35 15.14 -14.66 19.59
N LEU A 36 15.69 -13.65 20.27
CA LEU A 36 16.88 -12.92 19.83
C LEU A 36 18.13 -13.63 20.38
N PRO A 37 19.17 -13.89 19.58
CA PRO A 37 20.45 -14.30 20.10
C PRO A 37 21.17 -13.11 20.77
N GLU A 38 21.68 -13.37 21.97
CA GLU A 38 22.46 -12.46 22.79
C GLU A 38 23.88 -12.32 22.23
N HIS A 39 24.29 -11.13 21.79
CA HIS A 39 25.70 -10.85 21.49
C HIS A 39 26.26 -9.83 22.48
N ALA A 40 27.26 -10.31 23.22
CA ALA A 40 28.04 -9.60 24.21
C ALA A 40 28.82 -8.43 23.60
N SER A 41 28.84 -7.33 24.33
CA SER A 41 29.71 -6.17 24.09
C SER A 41 31.08 -6.37 24.74
N THR A 42 32.13 -6.01 24.01
CA THR A 42 33.41 -5.55 24.59
C THR A 42 33.88 -4.32 23.81
N PRO A 43 34.21 -3.20 24.47
CA PRO A 43 34.81 -2.05 23.81
C PRO A 43 36.34 -2.16 23.85
N ALA A 44 37.02 -1.74 22.78
CA ALA A 44 38.42 -1.37 22.83
C ALA A 44 38.62 -0.04 22.10
N THR A 45 39.05 0.94 22.88
CA THR A 45 39.41 2.30 22.49
C THR A 45 40.73 2.30 21.72
N SER A 46 40.84 3.11 20.68
CA SER A 46 42.12 3.67 20.23
C SER A 46 41.87 5.01 19.54
N SER A 47 42.27 6.08 20.23
CA SER A 47 42.53 7.41 19.69
C SER A 47 43.79 7.36 18.81
N THR A 48 43.87 8.17 17.75
CA THR A 48 45.00 9.10 17.47
C THR A 48 44.89 9.79 16.09
N SER A 49 45.11 11.11 16.15
CA SER A 49 45.62 12.09 15.16
C SER A 49 44.87 12.39 13.85
N ALA A 50 44.29 13.60 13.81
CA ALA A 50 44.46 14.58 12.74
C ALA A 50 45.85 15.28 12.90
N PRO A 51 46.45 15.99 11.92
CA PRO A 51 45.77 16.87 10.94
C PRO A 51 46.37 16.87 9.51
N GLU A 52 45.60 17.34 8.51
CA GLU A 52 46.08 18.44 7.66
C GLU A 52 44.99 19.03 6.78
N LYS A 53 45.10 20.35 6.62
CA LYS A 53 44.18 21.30 6.04
C LYS A 53 44.63 21.55 4.60
N VAL A 54 43.83 21.14 3.62
CA VAL A 54 43.87 21.73 2.27
C VAL A 54 42.50 22.28 1.97
N ALA A 55 42.39 23.60 2.13
CA ALA A 55 41.25 24.37 1.71
C ALA A 55 41.20 24.39 0.18
N ASN A 56 40.26 23.66 -0.41
CA ASN A 56 39.85 23.90 -1.78
C ASN A 56 38.44 24.52 -1.74
N THR A 57 38.40 25.84 -1.79
CA THR A 57 37.17 26.60 -2.02
C THR A 57 36.78 26.42 -3.48
N ALA A 58 35.96 25.42 -3.77
CA ALA A 58 35.14 25.38 -4.96
C ALA A 58 33.72 25.76 -4.55
N ALA A 59 33.28 26.90 -5.06
CA ALA A 59 31.96 27.47 -4.83
C ALA A 59 30.87 26.42 -5.11
N ILE A 60 29.93 26.31 -4.16
CA ILE A 60 28.66 25.62 -4.36
C ILE A 60 27.88 26.45 -5.37
N ALA A 61 28.02 26.15 -6.65
CA ALA A 61 27.04 26.52 -7.65
C ALA A 61 25.75 25.74 -7.33
N PRO A 62 24.58 26.38 -7.28
CA PRO A 62 23.31 25.66 -7.27
C PRO A 62 23.32 24.70 -8.45
N PHE A 63 22.91 23.45 -8.23
CA PHE A 63 22.67 22.48 -9.30
C PHE A 63 21.82 23.16 -10.37
N GLU A 64 22.49 23.55 -11.45
CA GLU A 64 21.87 24.09 -12.63
C GLU A 64 20.88 23.06 -13.12
N GLN A 65 19.67 23.54 -13.35
CA GLN A 65 18.65 22.95 -14.19
C GLN A 65 19.31 22.13 -15.29
N SER A 66 19.22 20.80 -15.18
CA SER A 66 19.51 19.90 -16.28
C SER A 66 18.80 20.44 -17.50
N ASN A 67 19.62 20.86 -18.44
CA ASN A 67 19.34 21.34 -19.78
C ASN A 67 18.01 20.76 -20.32
N ARG A 68 16.89 21.44 -20.07
CA ARG A 68 15.61 21.11 -20.72
C ARG A 68 15.78 21.50 -22.17
N LEU A 69 16.18 20.54 -22.99
CA LEU A 69 15.82 20.57 -24.40
C LEU A 69 14.31 20.90 -24.45
N PRO A 70 13.86 21.84 -25.29
CA PRO A 70 12.45 22.02 -25.53
C PRO A 70 11.87 20.65 -25.87
N ALA A 71 10.80 20.25 -25.18
CA ALA A 71 10.13 18.99 -25.47
C ALA A 71 9.35 19.15 -26.78
N GLU A 72 10.05 19.22 -27.92
CA GLU A 72 9.42 19.39 -29.23
C GLU A 72 8.55 18.18 -29.59
N HIS A 73 8.79 17.02 -28.96
CA HIS A 73 8.13 15.75 -29.26
C HIS A 73 7.61 15.03 -28.01
N ARG A 74 6.89 15.73 -27.13
CA ARG A 74 6.22 15.15 -25.95
C ARG A 74 4.79 15.69 -25.81
N THR A 75 3.88 14.84 -25.38
CA THR A 75 2.51 15.26 -25.03
C THR A 75 2.51 16.24 -23.85
N PRO A 76 1.53 17.16 -23.79
CA PRO A 76 1.42 18.12 -22.69
C PRO A 76 1.12 17.39 -21.36
N PRO A 77 1.46 17.98 -20.21
CA PRO A 77 1.18 17.40 -18.90
C PRO A 77 -0.29 17.56 -18.48
N THR A 78 -1.09 18.42 -19.13
CA THR A 78 -2.49 18.68 -18.76
C THR A 78 -3.36 18.86 -20.00
N LEU A 79 -4.68 18.62 -19.85
CA LEU A 79 -5.70 18.88 -20.87
C LEU A 79 -6.25 20.32 -20.85
N GLY A 80 -5.76 21.16 -19.93
CA GLY A 80 -6.32 22.49 -19.68
C GLY A 80 -7.60 22.46 -18.84
N THR A 81 -8.38 23.53 -18.92
CA THR A 81 -9.51 23.79 -18.02
C THR A 81 -10.83 23.14 -18.42
N ASP A 82 -10.93 22.60 -19.63
CA ASP A 82 -12.16 22.01 -20.19
C ASP A 82 -11.86 20.67 -20.88
N PRO A 83 -11.57 19.61 -20.10
CA PRO A 83 -11.32 18.30 -20.66
C PRO A 83 -12.60 17.65 -21.21
N PHE A 84 -12.43 16.75 -22.17
CA PHE A 84 -13.53 16.05 -22.86
C PHE A 84 -14.36 15.11 -21.96
N ALA A 85 -13.90 14.82 -20.74
CA ALA A 85 -14.58 13.97 -19.76
C ALA A 85 -14.56 14.63 -18.37
N PRO A 86 -15.68 14.63 -17.62
CA PRO A 86 -15.77 15.24 -16.30
C PRO A 86 -14.75 14.74 -15.28
N SER A 87 -14.44 13.44 -15.26
CA SER A 87 -13.45 12.87 -14.32
C SER A 87 -12.03 13.41 -14.48
N LEU A 88 -11.71 14.02 -15.63
CA LEU A 88 -10.39 14.58 -15.89
C LEU A 88 -10.23 16.02 -15.39
N GLN A 89 -11.30 16.65 -14.90
CA GLN A 89 -11.26 18.03 -14.44
C GLN A 89 -10.33 18.19 -13.24
N GLY A 90 -9.34 19.07 -13.37
CA GLY A 90 -8.37 19.34 -12.32
C GLY A 90 -7.32 18.25 -12.11
N THR A 91 -7.19 17.32 -13.07
CA THR A 91 -6.15 16.29 -13.06
C THR A 91 -5.05 16.60 -14.07
N ASP A 92 -3.83 16.23 -13.73
CA ASP A 92 -2.73 16.14 -14.69
C ASP A 92 -2.88 14.83 -15.48
N ILE A 93 -2.41 14.83 -16.73
CA ILE A 93 -2.36 13.60 -17.54
C ILE A 93 -1.38 12.65 -16.87
N ASP A 94 -1.85 11.46 -16.53
CA ASP A 94 -0.98 10.40 -16.04
C ASP A 94 -0.22 9.78 -17.22
N GLY A 95 1.10 9.65 -17.08
CA GLY A 95 1.98 9.26 -18.17
C GLY A 95 2.17 10.31 -19.28
N ALA A 96 2.87 9.90 -20.35
CA ALA A 96 3.18 10.73 -21.49
C ALA A 96 3.56 9.88 -22.70
N LEU A 97 3.34 10.42 -23.90
CA LEU A 97 4.01 9.94 -25.11
C LEU A 97 5.17 10.86 -25.44
N GLN A 98 6.33 10.27 -25.75
CA GLN A 98 7.54 11.01 -26.07
C GLN A 98 8.32 10.30 -27.17
N ALA A 99 8.89 11.07 -28.09
CA ALA A 99 9.86 10.56 -29.06
C ALA A 99 11.31 10.82 -28.64
N ASP A 100 12.20 9.92 -29.01
CA ASP A 100 13.65 10.09 -28.87
C ASP A 100 14.24 11.01 -29.95
N ALA A 101 15.55 11.21 -29.90
CA ALA A 101 16.26 12.04 -30.88
C ALA A 101 16.24 11.48 -32.32
N SER A 102 15.91 10.20 -32.48
CA SER A 102 15.76 9.52 -33.77
C SER A 102 14.31 9.54 -34.29
N GLY A 103 13.37 10.06 -33.51
CA GLY A 103 11.96 10.15 -33.87
C GLY A 103 11.15 8.88 -33.61
N HIS A 104 11.70 7.95 -32.82
CA HIS A 104 11.02 6.74 -32.36
C HIS A 104 10.37 6.95 -31.00
N LEU A 105 9.28 6.23 -30.73
CA LEU A 105 8.59 6.28 -29.44
C LEU A 105 9.48 5.73 -28.33
N ILE A 106 9.64 6.51 -27.25
CA ILE A 106 10.30 6.04 -26.04
C ILE A 106 9.34 5.08 -25.31
N LEU A 107 9.66 3.79 -25.33
CA LEU A 107 8.88 2.78 -24.63
C LEU A 107 9.10 2.88 -23.12
N GLY A 108 8.01 2.92 -22.36
CA GLY A 108 8.04 3.04 -20.91
C GLY A 108 6.67 2.88 -20.29
N LEU A 109 6.64 2.85 -18.96
CA LEU A 109 5.39 2.79 -18.20
C LEU A 109 4.54 4.04 -18.47
N GLU A 110 5.15 5.20 -18.69
CA GLU A 110 4.45 6.44 -19.05
C GLU A 110 3.54 6.29 -20.28
N VAL A 111 3.87 5.43 -21.24
CA VAL A 111 3.00 5.21 -22.41
C VAL A 111 1.76 4.40 -22.03
N ARG A 112 1.93 3.38 -21.18
CA ARG A 112 0.82 2.58 -20.66
C ARG A 112 -0.09 3.42 -19.77
N ASP A 113 0.49 4.20 -18.86
CA ASP A 113 -0.24 5.10 -17.96
C ASP A 113 -1.01 6.15 -18.76
N PHE A 114 -0.41 6.68 -19.83
CA PHE A 114 -1.10 7.56 -20.78
C PHE A 114 -2.30 6.87 -21.40
N PHE A 115 -2.18 5.65 -21.91
CA PHE A 115 -3.34 4.93 -22.44
C PHE A 115 -4.40 4.69 -21.37
N ASP A 116 -4.01 4.27 -20.17
CA ASP A 116 -4.93 4.00 -19.07
C ASP A 116 -5.69 5.25 -18.62
N TYR A 117 -5.02 6.40 -18.53
CA TYR A 117 -5.64 7.68 -18.18
C TYR A 117 -6.82 8.01 -19.09
N PHE A 118 -6.63 7.96 -20.42
CA PHE A 118 -7.71 8.26 -21.37
C PHE A 118 -8.76 7.14 -21.40
N LEU A 119 -8.34 5.86 -21.38
CA LEU A 119 -9.27 4.72 -21.45
C LEU A 119 -10.14 4.59 -20.20
N ASN A 120 -9.72 5.12 -19.04
CA ASN A 120 -10.52 5.13 -17.82
C ASN A 120 -11.73 6.07 -17.90
N THR A 121 -11.80 6.95 -18.91
CA THR A 121 -12.99 7.80 -19.17
C THR A 121 -14.14 7.04 -19.85
N VAL A 122 -13.89 5.80 -20.30
CA VAL A 122 -14.91 4.96 -20.93
C VAL A 122 -16.02 4.65 -19.92
N GLY A 123 -17.25 5.00 -20.29
CA GLY A 123 -18.42 4.96 -19.41
C GLY A 123 -18.97 6.35 -19.12
N GLU A 124 -18.12 7.37 -19.14
CA GLU A 124 -18.53 8.78 -19.23
C GLU A 124 -18.60 9.22 -20.70
N VAL A 125 -17.62 8.81 -21.50
CA VAL A 125 -17.59 8.99 -22.95
C VAL A 125 -17.57 7.66 -23.68
N SER A 126 -17.74 7.70 -25.02
CA SER A 126 -17.65 6.49 -25.84
C SER A 126 -16.19 6.02 -25.98
N PRO A 127 -15.95 4.71 -26.19
CA PRO A 127 -14.60 4.19 -26.47
C PRO A 127 -13.91 4.91 -27.63
N GLU A 128 -14.64 5.22 -28.69
CA GLU A 128 -14.12 5.92 -29.87
C GLU A 128 -13.66 7.34 -29.53
N THR A 129 -14.35 8.00 -28.58
CA THR A 129 -13.97 9.34 -28.11
C THR A 129 -12.66 9.28 -27.33
N ALA A 130 -12.54 8.36 -26.37
CA ALA A 130 -11.32 8.18 -25.59
C ALA A 130 -10.11 7.81 -26.46
N ILE A 131 -10.28 6.84 -27.37
CA ILE A 131 -9.24 6.42 -28.32
C ILE A 131 -8.88 7.57 -29.28
N GLY A 132 -9.88 8.32 -29.75
CA GLY A 132 -9.68 9.48 -30.61
C GLY A 132 -8.84 10.58 -29.96
N GLN A 133 -8.96 10.78 -28.64
CA GLN A 133 -8.12 11.72 -27.90
C GLN A 133 -6.65 11.25 -27.82
N ILE A 134 -6.40 9.96 -27.58
CA ILE A 134 -5.06 9.39 -27.62
C ILE A 134 -4.43 9.58 -29.02
N GLN A 135 -5.18 9.27 -30.07
CA GLN A 135 -4.76 9.46 -31.47
C GLN A 135 -4.43 10.91 -31.77
N GLN A 136 -5.31 11.84 -31.39
CA GLN A 136 -5.11 13.27 -31.60
C GLN A 136 -3.83 13.75 -30.89
N MET A 137 -3.62 13.36 -29.64
CA MET A 137 -2.44 13.74 -28.87
C MET A 137 -1.15 13.22 -29.52
N ALA A 138 -1.14 11.95 -29.93
CA ALA A 138 0.02 11.37 -30.61
C ALA A 138 0.35 12.11 -31.91
N LEU A 139 -0.66 12.38 -32.75
CA LEU A 139 -0.47 13.05 -34.05
C LEU A 139 -0.09 14.54 -33.91
N GLN A 140 -0.55 15.21 -32.86
CA GLN A 140 -0.26 16.64 -32.64
C GLN A 140 1.12 16.87 -32.02
N HIS A 141 1.61 15.92 -31.22
CA HIS A 141 2.79 16.13 -30.38
C HIS A 141 3.98 15.23 -30.69
N LEU A 142 3.85 14.25 -31.58
CA LEU A 142 4.95 13.34 -31.95
C LEU A 142 5.26 13.40 -33.45
N PRO A 143 6.49 13.04 -33.84
CA PRO A 143 6.83 12.74 -35.23
C PRO A 143 5.97 11.60 -35.78
N GLU A 144 5.79 11.55 -37.10
CA GLU A 144 4.94 10.55 -37.76
C GLU A 144 5.31 9.09 -37.40
N THR A 145 6.61 8.79 -37.29
CA THR A 145 7.10 7.45 -36.92
C THR A 145 6.67 7.07 -35.51
N ALA A 146 7.00 7.90 -34.50
CA ALA A 146 6.60 7.67 -33.11
C ALA A 146 5.07 7.63 -32.93
N ALA A 147 4.33 8.49 -33.64
CA ALA A 147 2.86 8.45 -33.60
C ALA A 147 2.32 7.11 -34.13
N ARG A 148 2.88 6.59 -35.22
CA ARG A 148 2.49 5.29 -35.79
C ARG A 148 2.84 4.14 -34.84
N GLU A 149 4.01 4.17 -34.21
CA GLU A 149 4.42 3.20 -33.20
C GLU A 149 3.49 3.23 -31.98
N ALA A 150 3.11 4.42 -31.51
CA ALA A 150 2.15 4.58 -30.42
C ALA A 150 0.78 3.98 -30.77
N MET A 151 0.31 4.15 -32.01
CA MET A 151 -0.96 3.57 -32.45
C MET A 151 -0.91 2.05 -32.55
N ALA A 152 0.17 1.50 -33.11
CA ALA A 152 0.35 0.04 -33.15
C ALA A 152 0.41 -0.56 -31.74
N LEU A 153 1.05 0.13 -30.81
CA LEU A 153 1.13 -0.29 -29.41
C LEU A 153 -0.21 -0.16 -28.68
N LEU A 154 -1.00 0.88 -28.98
CA LEU A 154 -2.36 1.03 -28.47
C LEU A 154 -3.26 -0.11 -28.93
N ASP A 155 -3.19 -0.51 -30.21
CA ASP A 155 -3.96 -1.64 -30.74
C ASP A 155 -3.61 -2.95 -30.03
N GLN A 156 -2.32 -3.23 -29.85
CA GLN A 156 -1.84 -4.37 -29.04
C GLN A 156 -2.35 -4.29 -27.60
N TYR A 157 -2.32 -3.09 -27.00
CA TYR A 157 -2.76 -2.87 -25.63
C TYR A 157 -4.26 -3.13 -25.45
N LEU A 158 -5.09 -2.66 -26.37
CA LEU A 158 -6.53 -2.92 -26.36
C LEU A 158 -6.85 -4.40 -26.57
N ALA A 159 -6.12 -5.08 -27.47
CA ALA A 159 -6.24 -6.53 -27.66
C ALA A 159 -5.90 -7.30 -26.37
N TYR A 160 -4.78 -6.95 -25.72
CA TYR A 160 -4.40 -7.52 -24.43
C TYR A 160 -5.46 -7.27 -23.36
N LYS A 161 -5.96 -6.03 -23.21
CA LYS A 161 -7.03 -5.71 -22.25
C LYS A 161 -8.25 -6.61 -22.47
N GLN A 162 -8.70 -6.74 -23.71
CA GLN A 162 -9.85 -7.59 -24.04
C GLN A 162 -9.62 -9.06 -23.67
N SER A 163 -8.45 -9.63 -23.99
CA SER A 163 -8.11 -11.01 -23.64
C SER A 163 -7.94 -11.22 -22.14
N SER A 164 -7.37 -10.23 -21.43
CA SER A 164 -7.17 -10.29 -19.98
C SER A 164 -8.48 -10.39 -19.21
N LEU A 165 -9.56 -9.77 -19.72
CA LEU A 165 -10.89 -9.87 -19.11
C LEU A 165 -11.38 -11.32 -19.02
N THR A 166 -11.06 -12.17 -20.00
CA THR A 166 -11.41 -13.59 -19.96
C THR A 166 -10.70 -14.31 -18.81
N VAL A 167 -9.43 -14.00 -18.57
CA VAL A 167 -8.69 -14.56 -17.42
C VAL A 167 -9.34 -14.10 -16.11
N MET A 168 -9.66 -12.80 -15.99
CA MET A 168 -10.27 -12.24 -14.77
C MET A 168 -11.69 -12.74 -14.50
N GLN A 169 -12.40 -13.21 -15.52
CA GLN A 169 -13.75 -13.78 -15.40
C GLN A 169 -13.75 -15.28 -15.12
N THR A 170 -12.57 -15.89 -14.94
CA THR A 170 -12.48 -17.32 -14.60
C THR A 170 -13.10 -17.56 -13.22
N GLU A 171 -14.20 -18.32 -13.20
CA GLU A 171 -14.88 -18.66 -11.96
C GLU A 171 -14.05 -19.61 -11.10
N LEU A 172 -13.96 -19.30 -9.81
CA LEU A 172 -13.38 -20.19 -8.80
C LEU A 172 -14.42 -21.20 -8.33
N ASP A 173 -13.96 -22.40 -7.97
CA ASP A 173 -14.80 -23.44 -7.38
C ASP A 173 -15.37 -22.94 -6.03
N PRO A 174 -16.69 -22.71 -5.92
CA PRO A 174 -17.30 -22.19 -4.70
C PRO A 174 -17.10 -23.09 -3.48
N SER A 175 -16.93 -24.39 -3.69
CA SER A 175 -16.70 -25.34 -2.60
C SER A 175 -15.30 -25.23 -1.99
N ARG A 176 -14.33 -24.66 -2.72
CA ARG A 176 -12.92 -24.55 -2.33
C ARG A 176 -12.48 -23.11 -2.08
N GLN A 177 -13.40 -22.16 -2.09
CA GLN A 177 -13.08 -20.74 -1.89
C GLN A 177 -12.38 -20.43 -0.56
N HIS A 178 -12.47 -21.29 0.45
CA HIS A 178 -11.81 -21.12 1.75
C HIS A 178 -10.53 -21.97 1.90
N ASP A 179 -10.13 -22.72 0.88
CA ASP A 179 -8.91 -23.53 0.88
C ASP A 179 -7.72 -22.66 0.45
N PRO A 180 -6.74 -22.39 1.34
CA PRO A 180 -5.60 -21.52 1.04
C PRO A 180 -4.71 -22.04 -0.10
N ASP A 181 -4.57 -23.36 -0.25
CA ASP A 181 -3.73 -23.98 -1.28
C ASP A 181 -4.40 -23.84 -2.66
N TYR A 182 -5.73 -24.01 -2.68
CA TYR A 182 -6.52 -23.78 -3.88
C TYR A 182 -6.46 -22.32 -4.32
N GLN A 183 -6.62 -21.37 -3.39
CA GLN A 183 -6.53 -19.93 -3.69
C GLN A 183 -5.15 -19.57 -4.25
N LEU A 184 -4.07 -20.05 -3.63
CA LEU A 184 -2.71 -19.78 -4.07
C LEU A 184 -2.46 -20.34 -5.49
N THR A 185 -2.92 -21.57 -5.74
CA THR A 185 -2.81 -22.20 -7.06
C THR A 185 -3.62 -21.46 -8.12
N ALA A 186 -4.85 -21.05 -7.80
CA ALA A 186 -5.70 -20.29 -8.70
C ALA A 186 -5.09 -18.93 -9.05
N LEU A 187 -4.54 -18.23 -8.06
CA LEU A 187 -3.81 -16.97 -8.26
C LEU A 187 -2.58 -17.18 -9.16
N GLY A 188 -1.77 -18.20 -8.87
CA GLY A 188 -0.60 -18.53 -9.67
C GLY A 188 -0.95 -18.83 -11.14
N ASN A 189 -2.02 -19.59 -11.37
CA ASN A 189 -2.51 -19.89 -12.71
C ASN A 189 -3.00 -18.64 -13.45
N ALA A 190 -3.74 -17.75 -12.78
CA ALA A 190 -4.21 -16.51 -13.37
C ALA A 190 -3.04 -15.59 -13.77
N LEU A 191 -2.04 -15.44 -12.90
CA LEU A 191 -0.83 -14.65 -13.19
C LEU A 191 -0.02 -15.25 -14.34
N ALA A 192 0.13 -16.58 -14.40
CA ALA A 192 0.80 -17.26 -15.49
C ALA A 192 0.07 -17.07 -16.83
N GLN A 193 -1.27 -17.13 -16.83
CA GLN A 193 -2.07 -16.86 -18.04
C GLN A 193 -1.93 -15.41 -18.51
N LEU A 194 -1.99 -14.43 -17.60
CA LEU A 194 -1.77 -13.02 -17.94
C LEU A 194 -0.36 -12.80 -18.51
N LYS A 195 0.66 -13.42 -17.93
CA LYS A 195 2.03 -13.37 -18.45
C LYS A 195 2.14 -13.98 -19.85
N GLY A 196 1.47 -15.11 -20.10
CA GLY A 196 1.39 -15.72 -21.43
C GLY A 196 0.74 -14.79 -22.45
N LEU A 197 -0.40 -14.19 -22.12
CA LEU A 197 -1.06 -13.20 -22.99
C LEU A 197 -0.16 -12.01 -23.30
N ARG A 198 0.65 -11.54 -22.36
CA ARG A 198 1.60 -10.45 -22.60
C ARG A 198 2.74 -10.87 -23.52
N GLN A 199 3.22 -12.11 -23.40
CA GLN A 199 4.25 -12.66 -24.27
C GLN A 199 3.76 -12.84 -25.71
N ASP A 200 2.50 -13.22 -25.88
CA ASP A 200 1.90 -13.43 -27.20
C ASP A 200 1.53 -12.12 -27.91
N THR A 201 1.16 -11.09 -27.14
CA THR A 201 0.65 -9.82 -27.69
C THR A 201 1.73 -8.77 -27.94
N PHE A 202 2.77 -8.70 -27.10
CA PHE A 202 3.77 -7.63 -27.15
C PHE A 202 5.16 -8.15 -27.51
N GLU A 203 5.90 -7.34 -28.26
CA GLU A 203 7.34 -7.55 -28.42
C GLU A 203 8.08 -7.49 -27.07
N SER A 204 9.23 -8.15 -26.98
CA SER A 204 9.94 -8.32 -25.72
C SER A 204 10.30 -6.99 -25.03
N GLU A 205 10.60 -5.94 -25.79
CA GLU A 205 10.94 -4.63 -25.25
C GLU A 205 9.70 -3.93 -24.68
N ALA A 206 8.63 -3.81 -25.46
CA ALA A 206 7.36 -3.23 -25.03
C ALA A 206 6.77 -3.98 -23.82
N ARG A 207 6.80 -5.32 -23.84
CA ARG A 207 6.37 -6.14 -22.71
C ARG A 207 7.15 -5.83 -21.44
N LYS A 208 8.49 -5.74 -21.52
CA LYS A 208 9.34 -5.43 -20.37
C LYS A 208 9.08 -4.02 -19.86
N ALA A 209 8.88 -3.05 -20.76
CA ALA A 209 8.57 -1.68 -20.40
C ALA A 209 7.22 -1.54 -19.69
N PHE A 210 6.18 -2.23 -20.18
CA PHE A 210 4.82 -2.10 -19.65
C PHE A 210 4.55 -2.95 -18.41
N PHE A 211 5.14 -4.15 -18.35
CA PHE A 211 4.76 -5.17 -17.37
C PHE A 211 5.94 -5.73 -16.58
N GLY A 212 7.19 -5.39 -16.90
CA GLY A 212 8.36 -6.02 -16.28
C GLY A 212 8.42 -5.87 -14.77
N LEU A 213 8.14 -4.67 -14.25
CA LEU A 213 8.07 -4.43 -12.80
C LEU A 213 6.87 -5.14 -12.16
N GLU A 214 5.71 -5.09 -12.82
CA GLU A 214 4.47 -5.73 -12.34
C GLU A 214 4.60 -7.26 -12.27
N GLU A 215 5.19 -7.88 -13.29
CA GLU A 215 5.47 -9.32 -13.35
C GLU A 215 6.46 -9.72 -12.25
N ALA A 216 7.57 -9.00 -12.10
CA ALA A 216 8.56 -9.28 -11.07
C ALA A 216 7.96 -9.19 -9.66
N TYR A 217 7.16 -8.15 -9.40
CA TYR A 217 6.50 -7.97 -8.11
C TYR A 217 5.44 -9.03 -7.83
N SER A 218 4.65 -9.40 -8.85
CA SER A 218 3.62 -10.45 -8.74
C SER A 218 4.24 -11.82 -8.46
N GLU A 219 5.35 -12.16 -9.14
CA GLU A 219 6.09 -13.40 -8.90
C GLU A 219 6.70 -13.46 -7.50
N TYR A 220 7.30 -12.36 -7.03
CA TYR A 220 7.79 -12.24 -5.66
C TYR A 220 6.67 -12.39 -4.63
N THR A 221 5.51 -11.77 -4.86
CA THR A 221 4.34 -11.87 -3.98
C THR A 221 3.82 -13.30 -3.90
N LEU A 222 3.68 -13.96 -5.05
CA LEU A 222 3.24 -15.36 -5.12
C LEU A 222 4.21 -16.29 -4.39
N ALA A 223 5.52 -16.10 -4.60
CA ALA A 223 6.55 -16.86 -3.90
C ALA A 223 6.50 -16.63 -2.38
N THR A 224 6.29 -15.40 -1.95
CA THR A 224 6.18 -15.04 -0.52
C THR A 224 5.01 -15.76 0.14
N LEU A 225 3.83 -15.76 -0.49
CA LEU A 225 2.65 -16.48 0.00
C LEU A 225 2.91 -17.99 0.06
N ALA A 226 3.51 -18.56 -0.99
CA ALA A 226 3.85 -19.98 -1.04
C ALA A 226 4.83 -20.38 0.07
N ILE A 227 5.87 -19.58 0.32
CA ILE A 227 6.86 -19.84 1.37
C ILE A 227 6.22 -19.78 2.76
N GLN A 228 5.30 -18.84 2.99
CA GLN A 228 4.60 -18.75 4.28
C GLN A 228 3.76 -19.99 4.58
N GLN A 229 3.11 -20.58 3.57
CA GLN A 229 2.28 -21.78 3.71
C GLN A 229 3.08 -23.08 3.91
N ARG A 230 4.40 -23.08 3.68
CA ARG A 230 5.23 -24.29 3.80
C ARG A 230 5.39 -24.74 5.26
N PRO A 231 4.85 -25.91 5.66
CA PRO A 231 5.01 -26.44 7.02
C PRO A 231 6.36 -27.15 7.22
N ASP A 232 7.06 -27.46 6.13
CA ASP A 232 8.33 -28.18 6.11
C ASP A 232 9.55 -27.26 6.34
N LEU A 233 9.34 -25.95 6.45
CA LEU A 233 10.38 -24.96 6.70
C LEU A 233 10.31 -24.40 8.12
N THR A 234 11.47 -24.21 8.74
CA THR A 234 11.59 -23.39 9.95
C THR A 234 11.39 -21.91 9.62
N ASN A 235 11.19 -21.08 10.65
CA ASN A 235 11.05 -19.63 10.46
C ASN A 235 12.30 -19.01 9.81
N GLU A 236 13.48 -19.47 10.20
CA GLU A 236 14.77 -19.04 9.63
C GLU A 236 14.88 -19.48 8.16
N GLY A 237 14.44 -20.69 7.84
CA GLY A 237 14.40 -21.20 6.47
C GLY A 237 13.44 -20.40 5.58
N LYS A 238 12.26 -20.05 6.10
CA LYS A 238 11.31 -19.16 5.40
C LYS A 238 11.94 -17.80 5.16
N GLN A 239 12.53 -17.19 6.18
CA GLN A 239 13.16 -15.87 6.07
C GLN A 239 14.29 -15.87 5.03
N ALA A 240 15.17 -16.88 5.03
CA ALA A 240 16.25 -16.99 4.06
C ALA A 240 15.75 -17.09 2.62
N LEU A 241 14.66 -17.83 2.38
CA LEU A 241 14.03 -17.90 1.05
C LEU A 241 13.38 -16.58 0.65
N LEU A 242 12.69 -15.90 1.58
CA LEU A 242 12.10 -14.59 1.32
C LEU A 242 13.17 -13.56 0.94
N ASP A 243 14.29 -13.54 1.65
CA ASP A 243 15.41 -12.64 1.36
C ASP A 243 16.05 -12.95 0.00
N TRP A 244 16.18 -14.24 -0.35
CA TRP A 244 16.62 -14.64 -1.68
C TRP A 244 15.67 -14.13 -2.76
N HIS A 245 14.36 -14.32 -2.62
CA HIS A 245 13.37 -13.82 -3.57
C HIS A 245 13.38 -12.28 -3.67
N ARG A 246 13.51 -11.57 -2.55
CA ARG A 246 13.65 -10.10 -2.54
C ARG A 246 14.89 -9.65 -3.30
N SER A 247 15.99 -10.41 -3.21
CA SER A 247 17.22 -10.10 -3.94
C SER A 247 17.09 -10.21 -5.46
N GLN A 248 16.11 -10.99 -5.96
CA GLN A 248 15.83 -11.15 -7.40
C GLN A 248 14.99 -10.00 -7.98
N LEU A 249 14.42 -9.14 -7.14
CA LEU A 249 13.63 -8.01 -7.61
C LEU A 249 14.50 -6.98 -8.36
N PRO A 250 13.93 -6.29 -9.36
CA PRO A 250 14.51 -5.08 -9.93
C PRO A 250 14.88 -4.06 -8.83
N GLU A 251 15.96 -3.30 -9.03
CA GLU A 251 16.54 -2.42 -8.00
C GLU A 251 15.53 -1.47 -7.34
N SER A 252 14.64 -0.86 -8.12
CA SER A 252 13.60 0.05 -7.63
C SER A 252 12.63 -0.64 -6.68
N LEU A 253 12.19 -1.86 -7.03
CA LEU A 253 11.31 -2.67 -6.19
C LEU A 253 12.04 -3.20 -4.97
N ARG A 254 13.26 -3.71 -5.14
CA ARG A 254 14.10 -4.20 -4.04
C ARG A 254 14.33 -3.15 -2.96
N THR A 255 14.68 -1.92 -3.36
CA THR A 255 14.88 -0.81 -2.42
C THR A 255 13.59 -0.47 -1.67
N THR A 256 12.45 -0.47 -2.37
CA THR A 256 11.13 -0.19 -1.76
C THR A 256 10.75 -1.28 -0.77
N GLU A 257 10.87 -2.55 -1.17
CA GLU A 257 10.59 -3.71 -0.31
C GLU A 257 11.49 -3.75 0.92
N GLN A 258 12.79 -3.46 0.77
CA GLN A 258 13.71 -3.43 1.91
C GLN A 258 13.31 -2.34 2.91
N ARG A 259 12.95 -1.14 2.43
CA ARG A 259 12.49 -0.05 3.30
C ARG A 259 11.22 -0.42 4.05
N LEU A 260 10.25 -1.04 3.37
CA LEU A 260 9.00 -1.49 4.00
C LEU A 260 9.27 -2.57 5.05
N HIS A 261 10.16 -3.52 4.75
CA HIS A 261 10.57 -4.56 5.68
C HIS A 261 11.23 -3.97 6.93
N ASP A 262 12.22 -3.10 6.76
CA ASP A 262 12.94 -2.46 7.87
C ASP A 262 11.99 -1.61 8.73
N SER A 263 11.10 -0.84 8.08
CA SER A 263 10.06 -0.07 8.77
C SER A 263 9.13 -0.96 9.58
N THR A 264 8.77 -2.14 9.06
CA THR A 264 7.91 -3.10 9.75
C THR A 264 8.61 -3.67 10.99
N LEU A 265 9.89 -4.03 10.89
CA LEU A 265 10.68 -4.50 12.03
C LEU A 265 10.79 -3.43 13.12
N VAL A 266 11.11 -2.20 12.74
CA VAL A 266 11.17 -1.06 13.68
C VAL A 266 9.81 -0.83 14.35
N HIS A 267 8.72 -0.90 13.59
CA HIS A 267 7.37 -0.77 14.14
C HIS A 267 7.06 -1.88 15.16
N GLN A 268 7.35 -3.15 14.81
CA GLN A 268 7.16 -4.29 15.71
C GLN A 268 7.97 -4.14 17.00
N GLN A 269 9.23 -3.73 16.91
CA GLN A 269 10.07 -3.46 18.09
C GLN A 269 9.47 -2.38 18.99
N ARG A 270 8.96 -1.29 18.42
CA ARG A 270 8.31 -0.21 19.18
C ARG A 270 7.03 -0.68 19.86
N VAL A 271 6.20 -1.45 19.17
CA VAL A 271 4.99 -2.06 19.75
C VAL A 271 5.36 -2.98 20.91
N MET A 272 6.37 -3.83 20.75
CA MET A 272 6.86 -4.72 21.81
C MET A 272 7.46 -3.94 22.98
N ALA A 273 8.19 -2.86 22.72
CA ALA A 273 8.75 -1.99 23.74
C ALA A 273 7.66 -1.41 24.65
N VAL A 274 6.54 -0.95 24.07
CA VAL A 274 5.38 -0.46 24.80
C VAL A 274 4.64 -1.58 25.53
N LYS A 275 4.32 -2.68 24.84
CA LYS A 275 3.55 -3.81 25.42
C LYS A 275 4.25 -4.46 26.61
N SER A 276 5.58 -4.55 26.58
CA SER A 276 6.38 -5.20 27.62
C SER A 276 6.89 -4.24 28.70
N ALA A 277 6.54 -2.95 28.64
CA ALA A 277 7.02 -1.96 29.59
C ALA A 277 6.25 -2.04 30.92
N PRO A 278 6.95 -1.99 32.08
CA PRO A 278 6.30 -2.02 33.39
C PRO A 278 5.64 -0.68 33.77
N SER A 279 5.97 0.41 33.09
CA SER A 279 5.37 1.73 33.31
C SER A 279 5.41 2.58 32.03
N PRO A 280 4.61 3.66 31.95
CA PRO A 280 4.69 4.63 30.86
C PRO A 280 6.10 5.18 30.63
N GLU A 281 6.83 5.51 31.69
CA GLU A 281 8.18 6.05 31.63
C GLU A 281 9.18 5.02 31.09
N ALA A 282 9.04 3.77 31.51
CA ALA A 282 9.86 2.68 30.98
C ALA A 282 9.58 2.42 29.49
N ALA A 283 8.33 2.58 29.04
CA ALA A 283 7.99 2.53 27.62
C ALA A 283 8.66 3.68 26.86
N GLY A 284 8.58 4.90 27.39
CA GLY A 284 9.20 6.08 26.80
C GLY A 284 10.72 5.97 26.66
N GLN A 285 11.39 5.43 27.69
CA GLN A 285 12.84 5.18 27.63
C GLN A 285 13.19 4.20 26.52
N ARG A 286 12.50 3.05 26.44
CA ARG A 286 12.74 2.04 25.40
C ARG A 286 12.46 2.58 24.00
N LEU A 287 11.44 3.41 23.84
CA LEU A 287 11.14 4.06 22.55
C LEU A 287 12.22 5.08 22.16
N SER A 288 12.76 5.82 23.13
CA SER A 288 13.91 6.71 22.92
C SER A 288 15.15 5.94 22.48
N ASP A 289 15.42 4.78 23.11
CA ASP A 289 16.53 3.90 22.74
C ASP A 289 16.36 3.32 21.31
N LEU A 290 15.11 3.16 20.86
CA LEU A 290 14.76 2.79 19.47
C LEU A 290 14.74 3.98 18.49
N GLY A 291 15.29 5.14 18.88
CA GLY A 291 15.49 6.30 18.03
C GLY A 291 14.22 7.09 17.72
N LEU A 292 13.16 6.96 18.53
CA LEU A 292 11.98 7.81 18.42
C LEU A 292 12.31 9.23 18.92
N ASP A 293 11.81 10.25 18.24
CA ASP A 293 12.05 11.63 18.64
C ASP A 293 11.35 11.97 19.97
N ARG A 294 11.85 13.00 20.66
CA ARG A 294 11.39 13.38 22.00
C ARG A 294 9.90 13.71 22.04
N GLU A 295 9.39 14.43 21.04
CA GLU A 295 7.98 14.86 21.01
C GLU A 295 7.05 13.64 20.88
N SER A 296 7.39 12.71 19.99
CA SER A 296 6.69 11.44 19.85
C SER A 296 6.73 10.60 21.12
N VAL A 297 7.88 10.53 21.80
CA VAL A 297 8.02 9.81 23.07
C VAL A 297 7.14 10.44 24.16
N GLU A 298 7.18 11.76 24.32
CA GLU A 298 6.36 12.50 25.29
C GLU A 298 4.86 12.28 25.03
N GLY A 299 4.44 12.29 23.76
CA GLY A 299 3.07 11.97 23.36
C GLY A 299 2.64 10.56 23.76
N VAL A 300 3.48 9.55 23.50
CA VAL A 300 3.18 8.15 23.88
C VAL A 300 3.15 7.99 25.40
N VAL A 301 4.11 8.55 26.13
CA VAL A 301 4.15 8.50 27.59
C VAL A 301 2.90 9.15 28.19
N GLY A 302 2.53 10.34 27.71
CA GLY A 302 1.33 11.05 28.17
C GLY A 302 0.05 10.24 27.93
N TYR A 303 -0.08 9.63 26.74
CA TYR A 303 -1.21 8.73 26.44
C TYR A 303 -1.25 7.52 27.39
N LEU A 304 -0.11 6.86 27.64
CA LEU A 304 -0.04 5.71 28.53
C LEU A 304 -0.35 6.06 29.98
N GLN A 305 0.09 7.23 30.46
CA GLN A 305 -0.25 7.75 31.80
C GLN A 305 -1.75 8.03 31.93
N GLN A 306 -2.37 8.66 30.93
CA GLN A 306 -3.82 8.90 30.91
C GLN A 306 -4.59 7.57 30.96
N ARG A 307 -4.17 6.59 30.15
CA ARG A 307 -4.75 5.25 30.16
C ARG A 307 -4.63 4.57 31.53
N GLN A 308 -3.45 4.62 32.15
CA GLN A 308 -3.23 4.04 33.48
C GLN A 308 -4.12 4.72 34.54
N ALA A 309 -4.24 6.05 34.50
CA ALA A 309 -5.09 6.79 35.42
C ALA A 309 -6.58 6.46 35.23
N PHE A 310 -7.02 6.32 33.98
CA PHE A 310 -8.37 5.85 33.64
C PHE A 310 -8.61 4.43 34.16
N ASP A 311 -7.66 3.50 33.95
CA ASP A 311 -7.78 2.11 34.41
C ASP A 311 -7.90 2.02 35.93
N GLN A 312 -7.15 2.84 36.68
CA GLN A 312 -7.28 2.94 38.14
C GLN A 312 -8.64 3.50 38.57
N ARG A 313 -9.12 4.58 37.93
CA ARG A 313 -10.47 5.12 38.19
C ARG A 313 -11.56 4.08 37.92
N PHE A 314 -11.41 3.32 36.84
CA PHE A 314 -12.31 2.25 36.46
C PHE A 314 -12.32 1.11 37.48
N GLN A 315 -11.16 0.68 37.98
CA GLN A 315 -11.10 -0.34 39.04
C GLN A 315 -11.81 0.12 40.31
N ASN A 316 -11.62 1.38 40.73
CA ASN A 316 -12.31 1.94 41.89
C ASN A 316 -13.84 2.04 41.67
N PHE A 317 -14.25 2.44 40.47
CA PHE A 317 -15.65 2.48 40.06
C PHE A 317 -16.28 1.07 40.08
N ASP A 318 -15.61 0.07 39.49
CA ASP A 318 -16.08 -1.32 39.47
C ASP A 318 -16.19 -1.90 40.88
N GLN A 319 -15.20 -1.66 41.73
CA GLN A 319 -15.25 -2.06 43.14
C GLN A 319 -16.43 -1.41 43.88
N THR A 320 -16.65 -0.10 43.69
CA THR A 320 -17.77 0.62 44.31
C THR A 320 -19.13 0.10 43.83
N LEU A 321 -19.20 -0.28 42.55
CA LEU A 321 -20.40 -0.86 41.94
C LEU A 321 -20.71 -2.25 42.51
N GLN A 322 -19.68 -3.05 42.84
CA GLN A 322 -19.82 -4.38 43.46
C GLN A 322 -20.13 -4.30 44.96
N ASP A 323 -19.51 -3.37 45.68
CA ASP A 323 -19.72 -3.17 47.12
C ASP A 323 -21.08 -2.51 47.44
N GLY A 324 -21.68 -1.83 46.47
CA GLY A 324 -23.02 -1.26 46.59
C GLY A 324 -24.10 -2.34 46.69
N THR A 325 -24.86 -2.34 47.78
CA THR A 325 -26.03 -3.23 47.95
C THR A 325 -27.11 -2.91 46.92
N THR A 326 -27.06 -3.57 45.76
CA THR A 326 -28.13 -3.54 44.75
C THR A 326 -29.18 -4.64 44.96
N ALA A 327 -28.99 -5.47 46.01
CA ALA A 327 -29.91 -6.52 46.40
C ALA A 327 -31.25 -5.92 46.85
N GLY A 328 -32.25 -5.97 45.97
CA GLY A 328 -33.61 -5.46 46.20
C GLY A 328 -34.03 -4.32 45.27
N LEU A 329 -33.12 -3.77 44.45
CA LEU A 329 -33.44 -2.74 43.46
C LEU A 329 -34.02 -3.36 42.18
N VAL A 330 -35.04 -2.71 41.59
CA VAL A 330 -35.53 -3.07 40.24
C VAL A 330 -34.54 -2.61 39.17
N ASP A 331 -34.60 -3.20 37.97
CA ASP A 331 -33.62 -2.97 36.89
C ASP A 331 -33.39 -1.49 36.54
N ALA A 332 -34.45 -0.69 36.53
CA ALA A 332 -34.36 0.75 36.27
C ALA A 332 -33.58 1.51 37.36
N GLU A 333 -33.76 1.13 38.64
CA GLU A 333 -33.06 1.75 39.77
C GLU A 333 -31.59 1.34 39.81
N ARG A 334 -31.28 0.08 39.43
CA ARG A 334 -29.91 -0.39 39.27
C ARG A 334 -29.17 0.38 38.17
N GLN A 335 -29.84 0.64 37.05
CA GLN A 335 -29.26 1.41 35.95
C GLN A 335 -29.04 2.89 36.34
N GLN A 336 -30.00 3.52 37.01
CA GLN A 336 -29.84 4.89 37.51
C GLN A 336 -28.70 5.03 38.53
N HIS A 337 -28.58 4.07 39.45
CA HIS A 337 -27.48 4.04 40.41
C HIS A 337 -26.12 3.92 39.72
N ARG A 338 -26.02 3.04 38.72
CA ARG A 338 -24.81 2.90 37.89
C ARG A 338 -24.47 4.19 37.17
N GLU A 339 -25.44 4.85 36.55
CA GLU A 339 -25.20 6.12 35.83
C GLU A 339 -24.73 7.23 36.76
N GLN A 340 -25.26 7.31 37.98
CA GLN A 340 -24.80 8.25 38.99
C GLN A 340 -23.36 7.98 39.41
N LEU A 341 -22.99 6.72 39.68
CA LEU A 341 -21.61 6.35 39.99
C LEU A 341 -20.67 6.66 38.82
N LEU A 342 -21.12 6.43 37.59
CA LEU A 342 -20.34 6.69 36.39
C LEU A 342 -20.04 8.19 36.25
N GLN A 343 -21.02 9.07 36.48
CA GLN A 343 -20.82 10.52 36.50
C GLN A 343 -19.93 11.00 37.66
N GLN A 344 -19.96 10.31 38.80
CA GLN A 344 -19.11 10.66 39.96
C GLN A 344 -17.64 10.30 39.72
N HIS A 345 -17.37 9.15 39.09
CA HIS A 345 -16.01 8.65 38.86
C HIS A 345 -15.37 9.19 37.56
N PHE A 346 -16.19 9.55 36.57
CA PHE A 346 -15.74 10.02 35.26
C PHE A 346 -16.40 11.38 34.92
N PRO A 347 -15.70 12.50 35.15
CA PRO A 347 -16.29 13.83 34.94
C PRO A 347 -16.40 14.22 33.47
N ASP A 348 -15.67 13.55 32.58
CA ASP A 348 -15.63 13.82 31.14
C ASP A 348 -16.49 12.83 30.35
N GLU A 349 -17.23 13.32 29.36
CA GLU A 349 -18.19 12.52 28.57
C GLU A 349 -17.50 11.40 27.74
N GLN A 350 -16.28 11.64 27.29
CA GLN A 350 -15.48 10.64 26.57
C GLN A 350 -15.06 9.52 27.52
N GLU A 351 -14.56 9.85 28.72
CA GLU A 351 -14.23 8.84 29.73
C GLU A 351 -15.46 8.05 30.18
N GLN A 352 -16.62 8.70 30.29
CA GLN A 352 -17.87 8.01 30.60
C GLN A 352 -18.23 6.99 29.51
N THR A 353 -18.07 7.37 28.24
CA THR A 353 -18.32 6.47 27.10
C THR A 353 -17.36 5.29 27.09
N TRP A 354 -16.07 5.52 27.36
CA TRP A 354 -15.08 4.45 27.49
C TRP A 354 -15.38 3.50 28.65
N ALA A 355 -15.81 4.03 29.80
CA ALA A 355 -16.21 3.22 30.94
C ALA A 355 -17.43 2.33 30.61
N ARG A 356 -18.43 2.85 29.90
CA ARG A 356 -19.57 2.04 29.43
C ARG A 356 -19.15 0.92 28.50
N LEU A 357 -18.25 1.18 27.55
CA LEU A 357 -17.73 0.16 26.64
C LEU A 357 -16.97 -0.94 27.39
N LYS A 358 -16.12 -0.54 28.34
CA LYS A 358 -15.34 -1.48 29.15
C LYS A 358 -16.22 -2.37 30.05
N LEU A 359 -17.34 -1.85 30.54
CA LEU A 359 -18.34 -2.65 31.27
C LEU A 359 -19.03 -3.72 30.38
N LEU A 360 -19.29 -3.40 29.11
CA LEU A 360 -19.91 -4.35 28.17
C LEU A 360 -18.98 -5.50 27.79
N ASP A 361 -17.67 -5.26 27.79
CA ASP A 361 -16.66 -6.30 27.53
C ASP A 361 -16.51 -7.29 28.71
N GLN A 362 -17.03 -6.92 29.89
CA GLN A 362 -17.00 -7.73 31.11
C GLN A 362 -18.30 -8.51 31.38
N SER A 363 -19.37 -8.24 30.64
CA SER A 363 -20.70 -8.90 30.76
C SER A 363 -20.87 -10.00 29.73
#